data_AF-A0A9X7UCM7-F1
#
_entry.id   AF-A0A9X7UCM7-F1
#
_cell.length_a   1.000
_cell.length_b   1.000
_cell.length_c   1.000
_cell.angle_alpha   90.00
_cell.angle_beta   90.00
_cell.angle_gamma   90.00
#
_symmetry.space_group_name_H-M   'P 1'
#
loop_
_entity.id
_entity.type
_entity.pdbx_description
1 polymer ?
#
loop_
_entity_poly.entity_id
_entity_poly.type
_entity_poly.pdbx_seq_one_letter_code
_entity_poly.pdbx_strand_id
1 'polypeptide(L)'
;MRKFNVYRDDDGLYKAVKKGWCWPAFFFGSVWALFSGLWLAAFLLLPIDFVFSIAGNRSNGAFDPYDRYDETTQLILLAIYSIPLAIRVLLGTFGNTWRARKIRKLGFSHLGIVKADGKEHAISICKANTNIGAQSAYSDRPTRPPNQMNAAPKDESTLLEETKIYSAASDEVPSYIVDSLLLIVAALIGIAACLSVVGLLPAGILLFGLIASLKSANLYYLKAVTRLVSGFGWAAMVISAAVGMMFLPGAMGSLANGSSTTAFGSHFPHGVSLAAFWFSGLSFAMICALRYLWLNPLLRQFQSIRKFVFGIRVPDVPRRPKVQKIMSRDGLQPYSVADEIAKWKALHDQGVIDDDEYRQARRRLLNPT
;
A
#
# COMPACT_ATOMS: atom_id res chain seq x y z
N MET A 1 -16.14 20.21 4.95
CA MET A 1 -15.29 20.44 3.76
C MET A 1 -13.82 20.63 4.12
N ARG A 2 -12.91 19.97 3.39
CA ARG A 2 -11.45 20.02 3.58
C ARG A 2 -10.79 20.66 2.37
N LYS A 3 -9.61 21.27 2.54
CA LYS A 3 -8.82 21.83 1.43
C LYS A 3 -7.87 20.76 0.87
N PHE A 4 -7.82 20.63 -0.46
CA PHE A 4 -6.94 19.70 -1.17
C PHE A 4 -6.12 20.45 -2.21
N ASN A 5 -4.82 20.17 -2.27
CA ASN A 5 -3.97 20.56 -3.38
C ASN A 5 -4.11 19.49 -4.47
N VAL A 6 -4.49 19.89 -5.68
CA VAL A 6 -4.64 19.00 -6.82
C VAL A 6 -3.46 19.19 -7.76
N TYR A 7 -2.89 18.07 -8.18
CA TYR A 7 -1.74 18.00 -9.07
C TYR A 7 -2.12 17.21 -10.31
N ARG A 8 -1.51 17.56 -11.45
CA ARG A 8 -1.70 16.91 -12.74
C ARG A 8 -0.36 16.58 -13.39
N ASP A 9 -0.31 15.40 -13.97
CA ASP A 9 0.79 14.93 -14.80
C ASP A 9 0.59 15.29 -16.28
N ASP A 10 1.65 15.23 -17.08
CA ASP A 10 1.60 15.47 -18.52
C ASP A 10 0.70 14.44 -19.22
N ASP A 11 0.68 13.22 -18.72
CA ASP A 11 -0.23 12.14 -19.14
C ASP A 11 -1.71 12.36 -18.75
N GLY A 12 -2.03 13.48 -18.10
CA GLY A 12 -3.38 13.78 -17.64
C GLY A 12 -3.81 12.98 -16.40
N LEU A 13 -2.87 12.37 -15.67
CA LEU A 13 -3.15 11.74 -14.38
C LEU A 13 -3.31 12.79 -13.28
N TYR A 14 -4.35 12.68 -12.47
CA TYR A 14 -4.65 13.62 -11.39
C TYR A 14 -4.39 12.99 -10.02
N LYS A 15 -3.72 13.73 -9.13
CA LYS A 15 -3.52 13.34 -7.73
C LYS A 15 -3.91 14.47 -6.79
N ALA A 16 -4.65 14.15 -5.73
CA ALA A 16 -5.03 15.11 -4.70
C ALA A 16 -4.38 14.78 -3.35
N VAL A 17 -3.83 15.82 -2.70
CA VAL A 17 -3.26 15.74 -1.35
C VAL A 17 -4.01 16.68 -0.41
N LYS A 18 -4.47 16.16 0.73
CA LYS A 18 -5.15 16.97 1.75
C LYS A 18 -4.17 18.00 2.32
N LYS A 19 -4.59 19.25 2.46
CA LYS A 19 -3.82 20.31 3.14
C LYS A 19 -4.06 20.24 4.66
N GLY A 20 -2.99 20.37 5.44
CA GLY A 20 -3.02 20.37 6.91
C GLY A 20 -2.72 19.00 7.55
N TRP A 21 -3.25 18.78 8.76
CA TRP A 21 -2.92 17.64 9.61
C TRP A 21 -3.21 16.26 8.98
N CYS A 22 -2.23 15.37 9.13
CA CYS A 22 -2.24 14.00 8.68
C CYS A 22 -2.42 13.04 9.86
N TRP A 23 -3.68 12.71 10.19
CA TRP A 23 -4.01 11.76 11.26
C TRP A 23 -3.29 10.41 11.16
N PRO A 24 -3.19 9.77 9.97
CA PRO A 24 -2.46 8.51 9.88
C PRO A 24 -0.96 8.65 10.18
N ALA A 25 -0.34 9.77 9.82
CA ALA A 25 1.08 10.00 10.12
C ALA A 25 1.34 10.13 11.63
N PHE A 26 0.40 10.76 12.35
CA PHE A 26 0.47 10.91 13.80
C PHE A 26 0.33 9.57 14.53
N PHE A 27 -0.68 8.76 14.19
CA PHE A 27 -0.95 7.51 14.90
C PHE A 27 0.02 6.38 14.54
N PHE A 28 0.41 6.28 13.27
CA PHE A 28 1.20 5.14 12.78
C PHE A 28 2.69 5.46 12.58
N GLY A 29 3.12 6.71 12.76
CA GLY A 29 4.54 7.09 12.78
C GLY A 29 5.35 6.59 11.57
N SER A 30 6.42 5.84 11.85
CA SER A 30 7.31 5.22 10.85
C SER A 30 6.58 4.28 9.89
N VAL A 31 5.55 3.55 10.33
CA VAL A 31 4.76 2.65 9.49
C VAL A 31 4.02 3.42 8.40
N TRP A 32 3.42 4.57 8.74
CA TRP A 32 2.77 5.42 7.74
C TRP A 32 3.78 6.02 6.75
N ALA A 33 4.98 6.35 7.21
CA ALA A 33 6.05 6.84 6.35
C ALA A 33 6.43 5.79 5.29
N LEU A 34 6.52 4.51 5.67
CA LEU A 34 6.73 3.39 4.73
C LEU A 34 5.62 3.31 3.68
N PHE A 35 4.35 3.28 4.10
CA PHE A 35 3.22 3.20 3.16
C PHE A 35 3.06 4.43 2.26
N SER A 36 3.54 5.59 2.70
CA SER A 36 3.56 6.81 1.88
C SER A 36 4.77 6.87 0.93
N GLY A 37 5.67 5.88 1.03
CA GLY A 37 6.94 5.80 0.32
C GLY A 37 7.87 6.97 0.66
N LEU A 38 7.86 7.42 1.91
CA LEU A 38 8.79 8.37 2.50
C LEU A 38 9.94 7.59 3.15
N TRP A 39 10.70 6.85 2.32
CA TRP A 39 11.66 5.84 2.75
C TRP A 39 12.72 6.38 3.71
N LEU A 40 13.31 7.55 3.44
CA LEU A 40 14.32 8.16 4.32
C LEU A 40 13.76 8.43 5.73
N ALA A 41 12.54 8.98 5.81
CA ALA A 41 11.89 9.23 7.10
C ALA A 41 11.55 7.91 7.82
N ALA A 42 11.12 6.89 7.07
CA ALA A 42 10.85 5.58 7.64
C ALA A 42 12.12 4.93 8.22
N PHE A 43 13.22 4.87 7.46
CA PHE A 43 14.47 4.27 7.91
C PHE A 43 15.11 5.02 9.09
N LEU A 44 14.91 6.33 9.17
CA LEU A 44 15.39 7.12 10.31
C LEU A 44 14.55 6.87 11.57
N LEU A 45 13.22 6.78 11.43
CA LEU A 45 12.31 6.72 12.58
C LEU A 45 12.06 5.31 13.10
N LEU A 46 12.15 4.29 12.26
CA LEU A 46 11.86 2.91 12.65
C LEU A 46 12.81 2.40 13.75
N PRO A 47 14.14 2.61 13.69
CA PRO A 47 15.05 2.22 14.78
C PRO A 47 14.74 2.96 16.09
N ILE A 48 14.35 4.24 16.00
CA ILE A 48 13.96 5.04 17.17
C ILE A 48 12.71 4.43 17.81
N ASP A 49 11.64 4.25 17.03
CA ASP A 49 10.40 3.62 17.50
C ASP A 49 10.66 2.23 18.11
N PHE A 50 11.56 1.45 17.51
CA PHE A 50 11.94 0.12 18.00
C PHE A 50 12.67 0.17 19.35
N VAL A 51 13.67 1.04 19.51
CA VAL A 51 14.41 1.21 20.77
C VAL A 51 13.48 1.67 21.88
N PHE A 52 12.61 2.64 21.61
CA PHE A 52 11.62 3.12 22.59
C PHE A 52 10.61 2.03 22.95
N SER A 53 10.17 1.22 21.98
CA SER A 53 9.27 0.09 22.25
C SER A 53 9.92 -0.98 23.13
N ILE A 54 11.21 -1.27 22.93
CA ILE A 54 11.95 -2.22 23.79
C ILE A 54 12.14 -1.63 25.20
N ALA A 55 12.56 -0.37 25.29
CA ALA A 55 12.79 0.31 26.55
C ALA A 55 11.50 0.38 27.39
N GLY A 56 10.39 0.80 26.78
CA GLY A 56 9.09 0.90 27.45
C GLY A 56 8.43 -0.44 27.80
N ASN A 57 8.71 -1.52 27.05
CA ASN A 57 8.19 -2.84 27.43
C ASN A 57 8.92 -3.45 28.64
N ARG A 58 10.20 -3.10 28.86
CA ARG A 58 10.95 -3.59 30.03
C ARG A 58 10.54 -2.94 31.35
N SER A 59 9.93 -1.76 31.31
CA SER A 59 9.49 -1.03 32.51
C SER A 59 8.16 -1.53 33.11
N ASN A 60 7.38 -2.35 32.40
CA ASN A 60 6.01 -2.71 32.82
C ASN A 60 5.90 -3.96 33.71
N GLY A 61 7.02 -4.60 34.11
CA GLY A 61 6.98 -5.99 34.61
C GLY A 61 7.50 -6.33 36.00
N ALA A 62 8.38 -5.53 36.63
CA ALA A 62 9.02 -5.99 37.88
C ALA A 62 9.58 -4.91 38.82
N PHE A 63 9.59 -3.66 38.39
CA PHE A 63 10.11 -2.54 39.18
C PHE A 63 9.23 -1.36 38.86
N ASP A 64 8.52 -0.81 39.84
CA ASP A 64 7.94 0.52 39.70
C ASP A 64 9.12 1.49 39.67
N PRO A 65 9.53 2.00 38.48
CA PRO A 65 10.76 2.77 38.39
C PRO A 65 10.61 4.11 39.12
N TYR A 66 9.35 4.56 39.30
CA TYR A 66 9.05 5.87 39.86
C TYR A 66 9.42 6.01 41.34
N ASP A 67 9.37 4.94 42.12
CA ASP A 67 9.69 4.99 43.56
C ASP A 67 11.21 5.09 43.85
N ARG A 68 12.08 4.86 42.85
CA ARG A 68 13.54 4.82 43.06
C ARG A 68 14.29 6.05 42.56
N TYR A 69 13.66 6.87 41.73
CA TYR A 69 14.32 7.99 41.08
C TYR A 69 13.95 9.31 41.77
N ASP A 70 14.97 10.11 42.05
CA ASP A 70 14.81 11.52 42.47
C ASP A 70 13.91 12.30 41.49
N GLU A 71 13.22 13.33 41.97
CA GLU A 71 12.28 14.16 41.18
C GLU A 71 12.93 14.65 39.88
N THR A 72 14.20 15.05 39.97
CA THR A 72 15.00 15.49 38.82
C THR A 72 15.12 14.42 37.74
N THR A 73 15.34 13.16 38.15
CA THR A 73 15.49 12.03 37.23
C THR A 73 14.16 11.66 36.59
N GLN A 74 13.04 11.77 37.33
CA GLN A 74 11.71 11.57 36.77
C GLN A 74 11.38 12.58 35.67
N LEU A 75 11.73 13.86 35.86
CA LEU A 75 11.55 14.91 34.84
C LEU A 75 12.38 14.63 33.59
N ILE A 76 13.63 14.18 33.75
CA ILE A 76 14.51 13.81 32.63
C ILE A 76 13.90 12.63 31.85
N LEU A 77 13.43 11.60 32.53
CA LEU A 77 12.80 10.44 31.90
C LEU A 77 11.52 10.84 31.16
N LEU A 78 10.67 11.67 31.77
CA LEU A 78 9.47 12.20 31.11
C LEU A 78 9.82 12.98 29.83
N ALA A 79 10.85 13.83 29.89
CA ALA A 79 11.34 14.55 28.72
C ALA A 79 11.79 13.58 27.61
N ILE A 80 12.53 12.53 27.94
CA ILE A 80 12.98 11.50 26.97
C ILE A 80 11.78 10.76 26.36
N TYR A 81 10.82 10.31 27.17
CA TYR A 81 9.62 9.61 26.69
C TYR A 81 8.65 10.50 25.90
N SER A 82 8.78 11.83 26.02
CA SER A 82 8.01 12.79 25.20
C SER A 82 8.53 12.94 23.77
N ILE A 83 9.79 12.56 23.49
CA ILE A 83 10.43 12.72 22.17
C ILE A 83 9.66 11.98 21.06
N PRO A 84 9.28 10.69 21.19
CA PRO A 84 8.49 9.99 20.16
C PRO A 84 7.14 10.65 19.90
N LEU A 85 6.49 11.20 20.95
CA LEU A 85 5.25 11.94 20.79
C LEU A 85 5.46 13.23 19.98
N ALA A 86 6.52 13.99 20.29
CA ALA A 86 6.88 15.18 19.53
C ALA A 86 7.16 14.85 18.05
N ILE A 87 7.90 13.77 17.78
CA ILE A 87 8.12 13.26 16.42
C ILE A 87 6.80 12.94 15.71
N ARG A 88 5.86 12.27 16.39
CA ARG A 88 4.53 11.95 15.82
C ARG A 88 3.73 13.22 15.53
N VAL A 89 3.81 14.23 16.40
CA VAL A 89 3.19 15.54 16.13
C VAL A 89 3.80 16.20 14.89
N LEU A 90 5.13 16.16 14.75
CA LEU A 90 5.83 16.67 13.56
C LEU A 90 5.45 15.90 12.28
N LEU A 91 5.32 14.58 12.34
CA LEU A 91 4.81 13.78 11.22
C LEU A 91 3.35 14.13 10.88
N GLY A 92 2.52 14.35 11.91
CA GLY A 92 1.14 14.79 11.76
C GLY A 92 1.03 16.13 11.05
N THR A 93 1.86 17.12 11.42
CA THR A 93 1.84 18.45 10.81
C THR A 93 2.45 18.46 9.41
N PHE A 94 3.59 17.80 9.19
CA PHE A 94 4.36 17.90 7.96
C PHE A 94 4.14 16.77 6.96
N GLY A 95 3.55 15.64 7.36
CA GLY A 95 3.44 14.44 6.53
C GLY A 95 2.73 14.70 5.19
N ASN A 96 1.64 15.47 5.19
CA ASN A 96 0.96 15.83 3.93
C ASN A 96 1.80 16.76 3.06
N THR A 97 2.57 17.66 3.66
CA THR A 97 3.47 18.57 2.94
C THR A 97 4.63 17.80 2.31
N TRP A 98 5.17 16.79 2.99
CA TRP A 98 6.18 15.89 2.43
C TRP A 98 5.63 15.07 1.28
N ARG A 99 4.41 14.55 1.41
CA ARG A 99 3.71 13.86 0.31
C ARG A 99 3.49 14.77 -0.90
N ALA A 100 3.09 16.02 -0.69
CA ALA A 100 2.94 17.02 -1.74
C ALA A 100 4.28 17.35 -2.42
N ARG A 101 5.38 17.49 -1.65
CA ARG A 101 6.73 17.64 -2.19
C ARG A 101 7.15 16.45 -3.04
N LYS A 102 6.90 15.23 -2.57
CA LYS A 102 7.17 14.00 -3.32
C LYS A 102 6.44 13.97 -4.66
N ILE A 103 5.16 14.34 -4.70
CA ILE A 103 4.38 14.37 -5.95
C ILE A 103 4.96 15.39 -6.94
N ARG A 104 5.36 16.58 -6.48
CA ARG A 104 6.04 17.57 -7.33
C ARG A 104 7.37 17.08 -7.89
N LYS A 105 8.13 16.31 -7.10
CA LYS A 105 9.38 15.68 -7.55
C LYS A 105 9.16 14.61 -8.63
N LEU A 106 7.95 14.07 -8.75
CA LEU A 106 7.57 13.11 -9.79
C LEU A 106 7.04 13.80 -11.06
N GLY A 107 7.34 15.07 -11.28
CA GLY A 107 6.90 15.81 -12.49
C GLY A 107 5.48 16.40 -12.42
N PHE A 108 4.70 16.11 -11.38
CA PHE A 108 3.32 16.61 -11.32
C PHE A 108 3.26 18.12 -11.09
N SER A 109 2.59 18.82 -12.01
CA SER A 109 2.29 20.24 -11.94
C SER A 109 1.15 20.55 -10.98
N HIS A 110 1.31 21.59 -10.16
CA HIS A 110 0.27 22.01 -9.20
C HIS A 110 -0.81 22.83 -9.90
N LEU A 111 -2.05 22.32 -9.93
CA LEU A 111 -3.18 23.01 -10.58
C LEU A 111 -3.83 24.05 -9.66
N GLY A 112 -3.95 23.75 -8.37
CA GLY A 112 -4.64 24.65 -7.44
C GLY A 112 -5.14 23.97 -6.17
N ILE A 113 -5.83 24.78 -5.34
CA ILE A 113 -6.40 24.34 -4.07
C ILE A 113 -7.93 24.33 -4.18
N VAL A 114 -8.54 23.17 -3.96
CA VAL A 114 -9.99 22.98 -4.03
C VAL A 114 -10.54 22.58 -2.67
N LYS A 115 -11.72 23.10 -2.30
CA LYS A 115 -12.49 22.62 -1.15
C LYS A 115 -13.38 21.46 -1.59
N ALA A 116 -13.22 20.30 -0.96
CA ALA A 116 -14.04 19.12 -1.23
C ALA A 116 -14.14 18.24 0.02
N ASP A 117 -14.99 17.22 0.00
CA ASP A 117 -15.13 16.28 1.13
C ASP A 117 -14.17 15.08 1.02
N GLY A 118 -13.74 14.74 -0.20
CA GLY A 118 -12.81 13.65 -0.48
C GLY A 118 -11.83 13.98 -1.60
N LYS A 119 -10.81 13.11 -1.76
CA LYS A 119 -9.78 13.25 -2.80
C LYS A 119 -10.38 13.14 -4.21
N GLU A 120 -11.28 12.17 -4.42
CA GLU A 120 -11.93 11.94 -5.70
C GLU A 120 -12.83 13.11 -6.09
N HIS A 121 -13.60 13.62 -5.14
CA HIS A 121 -14.42 14.82 -5.32
C HIS A 121 -13.54 16.03 -5.71
N ALA A 122 -12.41 16.26 -5.02
CA ALA A 122 -11.48 17.34 -5.38
C ALA A 122 -10.94 17.19 -6.82
N ILE A 123 -10.62 15.97 -7.25
CA ILE A 123 -10.16 15.69 -8.61
C ILE A 123 -11.28 15.96 -9.63
N SER A 124 -12.52 15.57 -9.34
CA SER A 124 -13.66 15.80 -10.24
C SER A 124 -13.94 17.29 -10.48
N ILE A 125 -13.90 18.12 -9.43
CA ILE A 125 -14.07 19.58 -9.53
C ILE A 125 -12.95 20.18 -10.39
N CYS A 126 -11.69 19.78 -10.16
CA CYS A 126 -10.57 20.26 -10.96
C CYS A 126 -10.72 19.88 -12.43
N LYS A 127 -11.09 18.63 -12.74
CA LYS A 127 -11.32 18.18 -14.13
C LYS A 127 -12.42 18.99 -14.83
N ALA A 128 -13.52 19.27 -14.14
CA ALA A 128 -14.60 20.10 -14.67
C ALA A 128 -14.12 21.52 -14.99
N ASN A 129 -13.39 22.16 -14.06
CA ASN A 129 -12.86 23.51 -14.27
C ASN A 129 -11.81 23.57 -15.39
N THR A 130 -10.99 22.54 -15.54
CA THR A 130 -10.01 22.46 -16.65
C THR A 130 -10.71 22.38 -18.01
N ASN A 131 -11.81 21.63 -18.12
CA ASN A 131 -12.58 21.53 -19.38
C ASN A 131 -13.28 22.85 -19.74
N ILE A 132 -13.81 23.57 -18.75
CA ILE A 132 -14.46 24.88 -18.96
C ILE A 132 -13.43 25.92 -19.46
N GLY A 133 -12.23 25.95 -18.88
CA GLY A 133 -11.16 26.84 -19.33
C GLY A 133 -10.70 26.55 -20.77
N ALA A 134 -10.64 25.28 -21.15
CA ALA A 134 -10.31 24.88 -22.53
C ALA A 134 -11.41 25.27 -23.53
N GLN A 135 -12.70 25.18 -23.15
CA GLN A 135 -13.82 25.58 -23.99
C GLN A 135 -13.93 27.11 -24.13
N SER A 136 -13.71 27.86 -23.05
CA SER A 136 -13.71 29.34 -23.09
C SER A 136 -12.58 29.89 -23.96
N ALA A 137 -11.39 29.27 -23.92
CA ALA A 137 -10.27 29.66 -24.77
C ALA A 137 -10.51 29.37 -26.28
N TYR A 138 -11.44 28.46 -26.60
CA TYR A 138 -11.82 28.16 -27.98
C TYR A 138 -12.93 29.11 -28.48
N SER A 139 -13.85 29.53 -27.61
CA SER A 139 -14.97 30.41 -27.95
C SER A 139 -14.57 31.87 -28.19
N ASP A 140 -13.46 32.33 -27.62
CA ASP A 140 -13.03 33.74 -27.68
C ASP A 140 -11.94 34.00 -28.72
N ARG A 141 -11.70 33.10 -29.68
CA ARG A 141 -10.74 33.35 -30.78
C ARG A 141 -11.39 34.32 -31.77
N PRO A 142 -11.06 35.63 -31.77
CA PRO A 142 -11.57 36.55 -32.78
C PRO A 142 -10.91 36.15 -34.09
N THR A 143 -11.66 36.12 -35.18
CA THR A 143 -11.12 36.01 -36.54
C THR A 143 -10.11 37.14 -36.76
N ARG A 144 -8.83 36.84 -36.54
CA ARG A 144 -7.73 37.78 -36.73
C ARG A 144 -7.46 37.86 -38.24
N PRO A 145 -7.54 39.06 -38.86
CA PRO A 145 -7.23 39.21 -40.26
C PRO A 145 -5.75 38.87 -40.54
N PRO A 146 -5.44 38.34 -41.73
CA PRO A 146 -4.09 37.96 -42.08
C PRO A 146 -3.32 39.20 -42.51
N ASN A 147 -2.50 39.79 -41.63
CA ASN A 147 -1.32 40.53 -42.07
C ASN A 147 -0.35 40.93 -40.95
N GLN A 148 0.93 40.96 -41.35
CA GLN A 148 2.13 41.51 -40.69
C GLN A 148 2.91 40.64 -39.69
N MET A 149 3.71 39.74 -40.29
CA MET A 149 5.18 39.74 -40.29
C MET A 149 5.94 40.60 -39.25
N ASN A 150 7.00 39.96 -38.72
CA ASN A 150 8.23 40.50 -38.14
C ASN A 150 8.32 40.68 -36.62
N ALA A 151 8.60 39.57 -35.93
CA ALA A 151 9.39 39.59 -34.70
C ALA A 151 10.32 38.35 -34.70
N ALA A 152 11.62 38.61 -34.53
CA ALA A 152 12.70 37.66 -34.68
C ALA A 152 12.58 36.45 -33.73
N PRO A 153 13.00 35.24 -34.17
CA PRO A 153 12.96 34.04 -33.35
C PRO A 153 14.01 34.15 -32.24
N LYS A 154 13.55 34.17 -30.98
CA LYS A 154 14.43 33.84 -29.85
C LYS A 154 14.62 32.33 -29.84
N ASP A 155 15.88 31.94 -29.92
CA ASP A 155 16.39 30.57 -30.00
C ASP A 155 15.67 29.59 -29.06
N GLU A 156 14.78 28.79 -29.64
CA GLU A 156 14.01 27.73 -28.96
C GLU A 156 14.91 26.51 -28.64
N SER A 157 16.11 26.47 -29.23
CA SER A 157 17.13 25.44 -29.05
C SER A 157 17.74 25.42 -27.65
N THR A 158 17.87 26.58 -26.99
CA THR A 158 18.53 26.71 -25.68
C THR A 158 17.62 26.30 -24.52
N LEU A 159 16.30 26.50 -24.64
CA LEU A 159 15.31 26.08 -23.63
C LEU A 159 15.05 24.56 -23.65
N LEU A 160 15.23 23.92 -24.81
CA LEU A 160 15.10 22.47 -24.99
C LEU A 160 16.31 21.70 -24.43
N GLU A 161 17.50 22.30 -24.37
CA GLU A 161 18.67 21.68 -23.72
C GLU A 161 18.61 21.77 -22.19
N GLU A 162 18.19 22.89 -21.60
CA GLU A 162 18.06 22.99 -20.14
C GLU A 162 16.98 22.04 -19.60
N THR A 163 15.86 21.82 -20.31
CA THR A 163 14.84 20.84 -19.87
C THR A 163 15.29 19.39 -20.00
N LYS A 164 16.15 19.05 -20.97
CA LYS A 164 16.72 17.70 -21.08
C LYS A 164 17.72 17.38 -19.97
N ILE A 165 18.49 18.37 -19.50
CA ILE A 165 19.53 18.15 -18.49
C ILE A 165 18.93 17.90 -17.10
N TYR A 166 17.79 18.52 -16.75
CA TYR A 166 17.11 18.26 -15.47
C TYR A 166 16.19 17.02 -15.47
N SER A 167 15.79 16.53 -16.64
CA SER A 167 15.00 15.29 -16.80
C SER A 167 15.84 14.01 -16.67
N ALA A 168 17.17 14.09 -16.83
CA ALA A 168 18.04 12.92 -16.83
C ALA A 168 18.57 12.51 -15.44
N ALA A 169 18.31 13.32 -14.39
CA ALA A 169 18.90 13.12 -13.07
C ALA A 169 17.91 12.62 -11.99
N SER A 170 16.64 12.40 -12.32
CA SER A 170 15.75 11.61 -11.46
C SER A 170 15.82 10.15 -11.91
N ASP A 171 16.88 9.47 -11.49
CA ASP A 171 16.91 8.01 -11.43
C ASP A 171 15.71 7.57 -10.58
N GLU A 172 14.58 7.35 -11.23
CA GLU A 172 13.46 6.64 -10.66
C GLU A 172 14.01 5.29 -10.24
N VAL A 173 14.13 5.07 -8.93
CA VAL A 173 14.44 3.74 -8.40
C VAL A 173 13.47 2.78 -9.08
N PRO A 174 13.95 1.91 -9.98
CA PRO A 174 13.06 1.13 -10.81
C PRO A 174 12.07 0.36 -9.94
N SER A 175 10.82 0.26 -10.38
CA SER A 175 9.75 -0.41 -9.62
C SER A 175 10.15 -1.81 -9.14
N TYR A 176 11.00 -2.51 -9.91
CA TYR A 176 11.55 -3.81 -9.54
C TYR A 176 12.46 -3.74 -8.30
N ILE A 177 13.23 -2.67 -8.07
CA ILE A 177 14.07 -2.52 -6.86
C ILE A 177 13.20 -2.41 -5.61
N VAL A 178 12.11 -1.63 -5.69
CA VAL A 178 11.17 -1.46 -4.58
C VAL A 178 10.47 -2.77 -4.25
N ASP A 179 10.00 -3.49 -5.26
CA ASP A 179 9.32 -4.78 -5.08
C ASP A 179 10.31 -5.85 -4.53
N SER A 180 11.57 -5.85 -4.98
CA SER A 180 12.63 -6.73 -4.45
C SER A 180 12.96 -6.43 -2.99
N LEU A 181 13.05 -5.15 -2.61
CA LEU A 181 13.27 -4.75 -1.23
C LEU A 181 12.07 -5.15 -0.34
N LEU A 182 10.84 -5.00 -0.85
CA LEU A 182 9.63 -5.46 -0.15
C LEU A 182 9.67 -6.98 0.08
N LEU A 183 10.10 -7.75 -0.92
CA LEU A 183 10.26 -9.20 -0.85
C LEU A 183 11.32 -9.60 0.19
N ILE A 184 12.46 -8.89 0.25
CA ILE A 184 13.50 -9.13 1.26
C ILE A 184 12.96 -8.84 2.66
N VAL A 185 12.26 -7.72 2.84
CA VAL A 185 11.62 -7.37 4.12
C VAL A 185 10.58 -8.42 4.51
N ALA A 186 9.74 -8.87 3.57
CA ALA A 186 8.77 -9.93 3.81
C ALA A 186 9.44 -11.26 4.17
N ALA A 187 10.55 -11.61 3.53
CA ALA A 187 11.33 -12.80 3.84
C ALA A 187 11.95 -12.72 5.24
N LEU A 188 12.51 -11.58 5.64
CA LEU A 188 13.06 -11.37 6.98
C LEU A 188 11.98 -11.46 8.05
N ILE A 189 10.81 -10.84 7.83
CA ILE A 189 9.64 -10.98 8.73
C ILE A 189 9.18 -12.43 8.78
N GLY A 190 9.16 -13.12 7.64
CA GLY A 190 8.83 -14.54 7.55
C GLY A 190 9.79 -15.42 8.35
N ILE A 191 11.11 -15.21 8.23
CA ILE A 191 12.14 -15.92 8.99
C ILE A 191 12.00 -15.64 10.49
N ALA A 192 11.79 -14.38 10.88
CA ALA A 192 11.55 -14.03 12.27
C ALA A 192 10.27 -14.71 12.82
N ALA A 193 9.22 -14.80 12.01
CA ALA A 193 8.00 -15.53 12.35
C ALA A 193 8.23 -17.05 12.45
N CYS A 194 9.06 -17.64 11.59
CA CYS A 194 9.46 -19.05 11.66
C CYS A 194 10.21 -19.42 12.94
N LEU A 195 10.91 -18.46 13.57
CA LEU A 195 11.56 -18.69 14.87
C LEU A 195 10.54 -18.88 16.01
N SER A 196 9.27 -18.52 15.79
CA SER A 196 8.17 -18.89 16.68
C SER A 196 7.60 -20.25 16.27
N VAL A 197 7.35 -21.12 17.26
CA VAL A 197 6.73 -22.46 17.04
C VAL A 197 5.41 -22.34 16.27
N VAL A 198 4.67 -21.26 16.48
CA VAL A 198 3.38 -20.98 15.83
C VAL A 198 3.55 -20.57 14.36
N GLY A 199 4.70 -20.02 13.96
CA GLY A 199 4.96 -19.53 12.60
C GLY A 199 5.51 -20.57 11.61
N LEU A 200 6.04 -21.69 12.09
CA LEU A 200 6.60 -22.77 11.25
C LEU A 200 5.57 -23.37 10.28
N LEU A 201 4.35 -23.65 10.77
CA LEU A 201 3.31 -24.27 9.96
C LEU A 201 2.80 -23.33 8.85
N PRO A 202 2.42 -22.06 9.13
CA PRO A 202 2.14 -21.06 8.09
C PRO A 202 3.25 -20.92 7.05
N ALA A 203 4.51 -20.86 7.48
CA ALA A 203 5.64 -20.69 6.58
C ALA A 203 5.86 -21.91 5.67
N GLY A 204 5.74 -23.12 6.21
CA GLY A 204 5.83 -24.35 5.41
C GLY A 204 4.75 -24.42 4.33
N ILE A 205 3.52 -24.05 4.68
CA ILE A 205 2.39 -23.99 3.73
C ILE A 205 2.67 -22.95 2.63
N LEU A 206 3.14 -21.75 2.98
CA LEU A 206 3.51 -20.70 2.00
C LEU A 206 4.63 -21.15 1.08
N LEU A 207 5.66 -21.78 1.62
CA LEU A 207 6.79 -22.29 0.85
C LEU A 207 6.34 -23.36 -0.14
N PHE A 208 5.51 -24.31 0.30
CA PHE A 208 4.95 -25.33 -0.57
C PHE A 208 4.06 -24.72 -1.66
N GLY A 209 3.21 -23.76 -1.32
CA GLY A 209 2.38 -23.02 -2.28
C GLY A 209 3.20 -22.25 -3.31
N LEU A 210 4.31 -21.64 -2.89
CA LEU A 210 5.25 -20.95 -3.76
C LEU A 210 5.91 -21.92 -4.74
N ILE A 211 6.44 -23.05 -4.25
CA ILE A 211 7.07 -24.09 -5.08
C ILE A 211 6.06 -24.68 -6.08
N ALA A 212 4.84 -24.99 -5.63
CA ALA A 212 3.78 -25.50 -6.49
C ALA A 212 3.37 -24.48 -7.57
N SER A 213 3.23 -23.21 -7.21
CA SER A 213 2.95 -22.12 -8.15
C SER A 213 4.08 -21.99 -9.18
N LEU A 214 5.32 -22.00 -8.72
CA LEU A 214 6.53 -21.89 -9.53
C LEU A 214 6.65 -23.03 -10.56
N LYS A 215 6.40 -24.28 -10.14
CA LYS A 215 6.44 -25.47 -11.01
C LYS A 215 5.29 -25.48 -12.03
N SER A 216 4.08 -25.11 -11.62
CA SER A 216 2.88 -25.19 -12.45
C SER A 216 2.63 -23.97 -13.34
N ALA A 217 3.41 -22.89 -13.18
CA ALA A 217 3.15 -21.57 -13.77
C ALA A 217 1.81 -20.92 -13.35
N ASN A 218 1.06 -21.54 -12.44
CA ASN A 218 -0.29 -21.11 -12.09
C ASN A 218 -0.29 -20.37 -10.74
N LEU A 219 -0.58 -19.07 -10.79
CA LEU A 219 -0.75 -18.20 -9.61
C LEU A 219 -1.91 -18.62 -8.69
N TYR A 220 -2.76 -19.54 -9.15
CA TYR A 220 -3.87 -20.07 -8.36
C TYR A 220 -3.41 -20.70 -7.05
N TYR A 221 -2.36 -21.54 -7.07
CA TYR A 221 -1.84 -22.21 -5.87
C TYR A 221 -1.35 -21.21 -4.83
N LEU A 222 -0.64 -20.17 -5.28
CA LEU A 222 -0.16 -19.10 -4.42
C LEU A 222 -1.31 -18.34 -3.75
N LYS A 223 -2.33 -17.96 -4.52
CA LYS A 223 -3.53 -17.27 -4.01
C LYS A 223 -4.29 -18.17 -3.02
N ALA A 224 -4.48 -19.45 -3.34
CA ALA A 224 -5.18 -20.42 -2.49
C ALA A 224 -4.46 -20.61 -1.15
N VAL A 225 -3.14 -20.83 -1.18
CA VAL A 225 -2.30 -21.00 0.00
C VAL A 225 -2.28 -19.73 0.85
N THR A 226 -2.18 -18.55 0.24
CA THR A 226 -2.22 -17.28 0.98
C THR A 226 -3.58 -17.07 1.67
N ARG A 227 -4.69 -17.44 1.02
CA ARG A 227 -6.02 -17.40 1.64
C ARG A 227 -6.09 -18.35 2.84
N LEU A 228 -5.61 -19.57 2.69
CA LEU A 228 -5.59 -20.59 3.73
C LEU A 228 -4.77 -20.12 4.95
N VAL A 229 -3.55 -19.64 4.73
CA VAL A 229 -2.70 -19.08 5.79
C VAL A 229 -3.31 -17.84 6.45
N SER A 230 -3.95 -16.96 5.66
CA SER A 230 -4.68 -15.84 6.23
C SER A 230 -5.87 -16.29 7.08
N GLY A 231 -6.55 -17.38 6.70
CA GLY A 231 -7.62 -17.99 7.48
C GLY A 231 -7.13 -18.50 8.84
N PHE A 232 -5.97 -19.18 8.86
CA PHE A 232 -5.32 -19.56 10.12
C PHE A 232 -4.98 -18.35 10.99
N GLY A 233 -4.46 -17.27 10.40
CA GLY A 233 -4.20 -16.02 11.12
C GLY A 233 -5.47 -15.44 11.74
N TRP A 234 -6.57 -15.38 10.99
CA TRP A 234 -7.87 -14.90 11.52
C TRP A 234 -8.38 -15.78 12.66
N ALA A 235 -8.30 -17.12 12.53
CA ALA A 235 -8.69 -18.04 13.59
C ALA A 235 -7.85 -17.84 14.86
N ALA A 236 -6.52 -17.75 14.73
CA ALA A 236 -5.61 -17.50 15.84
C ALA A 236 -5.89 -16.14 16.52
N MET A 237 -6.20 -15.10 15.73
CA MET A 237 -6.58 -13.79 16.25
C MET A 237 -7.88 -13.84 17.06
N VAL A 238 -8.91 -14.52 16.55
CA VAL A 238 -10.21 -14.67 17.26
C VAL A 238 -10.04 -15.47 18.55
N ILE A 239 -9.30 -16.57 18.52
CA ILE A 239 -9.05 -17.41 19.70
C ILE A 239 -8.27 -16.63 20.76
N SER A 240 -7.19 -15.96 20.38
CA SER A 240 -6.39 -15.16 21.32
C SER A 240 -7.15 -13.96 21.88
N ALA A 241 -7.96 -13.28 21.06
CA ALA A 241 -8.84 -12.21 21.55
C ALA A 241 -9.91 -12.74 22.53
N ALA A 242 -10.51 -13.89 22.24
CA ALA A 242 -11.50 -14.52 23.12
C ALA A 242 -10.89 -14.93 24.47
N VAL A 243 -9.69 -15.52 24.46
CA VAL A 243 -8.92 -15.82 25.67
C VAL A 243 -8.60 -14.53 26.44
N GLY A 244 -8.11 -13.49 25.76
CA GLY A 244 -7.83 -12.20 26.38
C GLY A 244 -9.06 -11.58 27.06
N MET A 245 -10.22 -11.65 26.40
CA MET A 245 -11.49 -11.18 26.95
C MET A 245 -11.98 -12.00 28.15
N MET A 246 -11.76 -13.31 28.17
CA MET A 246 -12.15 -14.18 29.28
C MET A 246 -11.38 -13.83 30.57
N PHE A 247 -10.11 -13.44 30.47
CA PHE A 247 -9.29 -13.05 31.61
C PHE A 247 -9.33 -11.55 31.94
N LEU A 248 -9.99 -10.73 31.11
CA LEU A 248 -10.06 -9.28 31.29
C LEU A 248 -10.75 -8.83 32.59
N PRO A 249 -11.89 -9.41 33.04
CA PRO A 249 -12.55 -8.97 34.28
C PRO A 249 -11.68 -9.16 35.52
N GLY A 250 -10.91 -10.25 35.58
CA GLY A 250 -9.96 -10.49 36.67
C GLY A 250 -8.81 -9.48 36.68
N ALA A 251 -8.35 -9.05 35.50
CA ALA A 251 -7.34 -8.00 35.39
C ALA A 251 -7.89 -6.62 35.79
N MET A 252 -9.11 -6.27 35.36
CA MET A 252 -9.74 -4.99 35.69
C MET A 252 -10.16 -4.88 37.17
N GLY A 253 -10.66 -5.96 37.76
CA GLY A 253 -11.04 -5.98 39.18
C GLY A 253 -9.85 -5.78 40.13
N SER A 254 -8.69 -6.32 39.78
CA SER A 254 -7.44 -6.10 40.51
C SER A 254 -6.99 -4.62 40.47
N LEU A 255 -7.09 -3.97 39.30
CA LEU A 255 -6.77 -2.54 39.15
C LEU A 255 -7.74 -1.62 39.92
N ALA A 256 -9.03 -1.97 39.98
CA ALA A 256 -10.05 -1.12 40.59
C ALA A 256 -10.00 -1.10 42.13
N ASN A 257 -9.64 -2.22 42.76
CA ASN A 257 -9.74 -2.35 44.21
C ASN A 257 -8.48 -1.94 44.98
N GLY A 258 -7.37 -1.65 44.30
CA GLY A 258 -6.11 -1.23 44.93
C GLY A 258 -5.52 -2.23 45.94
N SER A 259 -6.17 -3.38 46.12
CA SER A 259 -5.82 -4.37 47.13
C SER A 259 -4.86 -5.38 46.53
N SER A 260 -3.59 -5.27 46.93
CA SER A 260 -2.50 -6.20 46.60
C SER A 260 -2.63 -7.57 47.29
N THR A 261 -3.80 -7.93 47.84
CA THR A 261 -4.03 -9.16 48.60
C THR A 261 -4.15 -10.39 47.68
N THR A 262 -2.98 -10.93 47.40
CA THR A 262 -2.62 -12.21 46.78
C THR A 262 -3.02 -13.44 47.62
N ALA A 263 -4.24 -13.50 48.15
CA ALA A 263 -4.62 -14.57 49.07
C ALA A 263 -4.98 -15.92 48.41
N PHE A 264 -5.03 -16.04 47.08
CA PHE A 264 -5.18 -17.34 46.42
C PHE A 264 -4.47 -17.35 45.05
N GLY A 265 -3.23 -17.85 45.00
CA GLY A 265 -2.54 -18.25 43.75
C GLY A 265 -1.98 -17.13 42.87
N SER A 266 -1.07 -16.33 43.41
CA SER A 266 -0.45 -15.11 42.86
C SER A 266 0.48 -15.23 41.66
N HIS A 267 0.44 -16.29 40.85
CA HIS A 267 1.48 -16.50 39.83
C HIS A 267 1.08 -16.29 38.36
N PHE A 268 -0.21 -16.22 37.98
CA PHE A 268 -0.54 -16.34 36.54
C PHE A 268 -1.67 -15.51 35.87
N PRO A 269 -2.52 -14.67 36.50
CA PRO A 269 -3.67 -14.12 35.74
C PRO A 269 -3.40 -12.84 34.91
N HIS A 270 -2.48 -11.95 35.33
CA HIS A 270 -2.31 -10.67 34.64
C HIS A 270 -1.52 -10.78 33.33
N GLY A 271 -0.44 -11.57 33.33
CA GLY A 271 0.40 -11.76 32.14
C GLY A 271 -0.33 -12.45 30.99
N VAL A 272 -1.29 -13.33 31.28
CA VAL A 272 -2.01 -14.11 30.26
C VAL A 272 -2.92 -13.22 29.41
N SER A 273 -3.65 -12.28 30.00
CA SER A 273 -4.53 -11.36 29.25
C SER A 273 -3.73 -10.45 28.31
N LEU A 274 -2.66 -9.84 28.80
CA LEU A 274 -1.76 -8.99 28.03
C LEU A 274 -1.06 -9.77 26.91
N ALA A 275 -0.56 -10.97 27.22
CA ALA A 275 0.05 -11.85 26.22
C ALA A 275 -0.96 -12.22 25.13
N ALA A 276 -2.21 -12.55 25.49
CA ALA A 276 -3.25 -12.90 24.53
C ALA A 276 -3.60 -11.74 23.58
N PHE A 277 -3.73 -10.51 24.07
CA PHE A 277 -3.91 -9.33 23.22
C PHE A 277 -2.70 -9.06 22.32
N TRP A 278 -1.48 -9.27 22.83
CA TRP A 278 -0.25 -9.21 22.03
C TRP A 278 -0.25 -10.23 20.90
N PHE A 279 -0.59 -11.49 21.17
CA PHE A 279 -0.70 -12.54 20.16
C PHE A 279 -1.76 -12.21 19.11
N SER A 280 -2.90 -11.65 19.51
CA SER A 280 -3.93 -11.17 18.58
C SER A 280 -3.40 -10.07 17.68
N GLY A 281 -2.71 -9.08 18.25
CA GLY A 281 -2.09 -7.99 17.49
C GLY A 281 -1.02 -8.48 16.51
N LEU A 282 -0.17 -9.42 16.95
CA LEU A 282 0.85 -10.05 16.12
C LEU A 282 0.24 -10.84 14.97
N SER A 283 -0.84 -11.60 15.22
CA SER A 283 -1.57 -12.34 14.19
C SER A 283 -2.14 -11.39 13.14
N PHE A 284 -2.77 -10.29 13.57
CA PHE A 284 -3.30 -9.27 12.66
C PHE A 284 -2.19 -8.63 11.80
N ALA A 285 -1.05 -8.29 12.41
CA ALA A 285 0.10 -7.75 11.71
C ALA A 285 0.66 -8.74 10.68
N MET A 286 0.73 -10.03 11.01
CA MET A 286 1.14 -11.08 10.09
C MET A 286 0.19 -11.16 8.89
N ILE A 287 -1.13 -11.16 9.08
CA ILE A 287 -2.13 -11.18 7.99
C ILE A 287 -1.92 -9.99 7.05
N CYS A 288 -1.69 -8.80 7.61
CA CYS A 288 -1.40 -7.60 6.84
C CYS A 288 -0.09 -7.74 6.05
N ALA A 289 0.98 -8.21 6.69
CA ALA A 289 2.26 -8.43 6.04
C ALA A 289 2.14 -9.45 4.90
N LEU A 290 1.42 -10.55 5.13
CA LEU A 290 1.20 -11.58 4.12
C LEU A 290 0.47 -11.04 2.88
N ARG A 291 -0.60 -10.26 3.08
CA ARG A 291 -1.39 -9.72 1.97
C ARG A 291 -0.68 -8.59 1.24
N TYR A 292 -0.11 -7.63 1.97
CA TYR A 292 0.41 -6.41 1.37
C TYR A 292 1.90 -6.49 1.06
N LEU A 293 2.70 -7.07 1.95
CA LEU A 293 4.15 -7.15 1.78
C LEU A 293 4.60 -8.39 1.01
N TRP A 294 3.89 -9.51 1.11
CA TRP A 294 4.28 -10.75 0.45
C TRP A 294 3.52 -10.97 -0.86
N LEU A 295 2.20 -11.11 -0.81
CA LEU A 295 1.41 -11.53 -1.97
C LEU A 295 1.50 -10.52 -3.14
N ASN A 296 1.31 -9.24 -2.89
CA ASN A 296 1.26 -8.23 -3.95
C ASN A 296 2.57 -8.09 -4.75
N PRO A 297 3.74 -7.85 -4.14
CA PRO A 297 4.99 -7.79 -4.89
C PRO A 297 5.35 -9.15 -5.50
N LEU A 298 5.04 -10.27 -4.83
CA LEU A 298 5.32 -11.59 -5.39
C LEU A 298 4.47 -11.86 -6.64
N LEU A 299 3.21 -11.44 -6.67
CA LEU A 299 2.37 -11.51 -7.87
C LEU A 299 2.93 -10.66 -9.02
N ARG A 300 3.48 -9.47 -8.74
CA ARG A 300 4.08 -8.60 -9.76
C ARG A 300 5.37 -9.17 -10.34
N GLN A 301 6.23 -9.69 -9.47
CA GLN A 301 7.54 -10.22 -9.87
C GLN A 301 7.54 -11.71 -10.22
N PHE A 302 6.39 -12.39 -10.13
CA PHE A 302 6.31 -13.85 -10.28
C PHE A 302 6.98 -14.36 -11.56
N GLN A 303 6.76 -13.69 -12.69
CA GLN A 303 7.36 -14.07 -13.97
C GLN A 303 8.89 -13.90 -13.96
N SER A 304 9.38 -12.80 -13.39
CA SER A 304 10.82 -12.54 -13.24
C SER A 304 11.49 -13.58 -12.36
N ILE A 305 10.89 -13.90 -11.20
CA ILE A 305 11.39 -14.93 -10.27
C ILE A 305 11.40 -16.30 -10.95
N ARG A 306 10.34 -16.66 -11.66
CA ARG A 306 10.26 -17.95 -12.37
C ARG A 306 11.34 -18.07 -13.45
N LYS A 307 11.57 -17.01 -14.24
CA LYS A 307 12.63 -16.96 -15.26
C LYS A 307 14.02 -17.11 -14.62
N PHE A 308 14.23 -16.47 -13.48
CA PHE A 308 15.47 -16.56 -12.72
C PHE A 308 15.71 -17.96 -12.14
N VAL A 309 14.70 -18.57 -11.50
CA VAL A 309 14.83 -19.85 -10.79
C VAL A 309 14.96 -21.04 -11.75
N PHE A 310 14.15 -21.10 -12.82
CA PHE A 310 14.14 -22.28 -13.70
C PHE A 310 14.98 -22.10 -14.96
N GLY A 311 15.49 -20.91 -15.25
CA GLY A 311 16.19 -20.63 -16.52
C GLY A 311 15.33 -20.85 -17.77
N ILE A 312 14.05 -21.18 -17.61
CA ILE A 312 13.13 -21.43 -18.72
C ILE A 312 12.86 -20.07 -19.36
N ARG A 313 13.44 -19.86 -20.54
CA ARG A 313 12.95 -18.83 -21.47
C ARG A 313 11.53 -19.25 -21.82
N VAL A 314 10.55 -18.61 -21.18
CA VAL A 314 9.18 -18.68 -21.67
C VAL A 314 9.26 -18.19 -23.12
N PRO A 315 8.92 -19.02 -24.12
CA PRO A 315 8.84 -18.55 -25.49
C PRO A 315 7.98 -17.31 -25.46
N ASP A 316 8.46 -16.19 -26.03
CA ASP A 316 7.72 -14.93 -26.03
C ASP A 316 6.30 -15.26 -26.45
N VAL A 317 5.34 -15.14 -25.52
CA VAL A 317 3.92 -15.30 -25.84
C VAL A 317 3.72 -14.33 -26.98
N PRO A 318 3.41 -14.80 -28.21
CA PRO A 318 3.41 -13.95 -29.38
C PRO A 318 2.53 -12.76 -29.02
N ARG A 319 3.17 -11.58 -28.94
CA ARG A 319 2.50 -10.34 -28.52
C ARG A 319 1.20 -10.31 -29.28
N ARG A 320 0.06 -10.27 -28.54
CA ARG A 320 -1.29 -10.25 -29.12
C ARG A 320 -1.19 -9.40 -30.38
N PRO A 321 -1.40 -9.97 -31.59
CA PRO A 321 -1.24 -9.21 -32.81
C PRO A 321 -2.05 -7.94 -32.62
N LYS A 322 -1.39 -6.77 -32.73
CA LYS A 322 -2.01 -5.46 -32.55
C LYS A 322 -3.35 -5.54 -33.23
N VAL A 323 -4.42 -5.42 -32.43
CA VAL A 323 -5.82 -5.59 -32.85
C VAL A 323 -5.92 -5.02 -34.24
N GLN A 324 -5.93 -5.91 -35.25
CA GLN A 324 -6.05 -5.47 -36.62
C GLN A 324 -7.36 -4.71 -36.66
N LYS A 325 -7.26 -3.46 -37.11
CA LYS A 325 -8.37 -2.51 -37.23
C LYS A 325 -9.58 -3.29 -37.70
N ILE A 326 -10.55 -3.44 -36.79
CA ILE A 326 -11.78 -4.20 -37.00
C ILE A 326 -12.33 -3.72 -38.34
N MET A 327 -12.29 -4.59 -39.36
CA MET A 327 -12.90 -4.30 -40.64
C MET A 327 -14.36 -3.94 -40.37
N SER A 328 -14.77 -2.79 -40.91
CA SER A 328 -16.12 -2.26 -40.76
C SER A 328 -17.15 -3.33 -41.07
N ARG A 329 -18.16 -3.38 -40.20
CA ARG A 329 -19.08 -4.48 -39.92
C ARG A 329 -20.20 -4.61 -40.95
N ASP A 330 -19.95 -4.32 -42.22
CA ASP A 330 -21.01 -4.13 -43.22
C ASP A 330 -21.39 -5.41 -44.01
N GLY A 331 -20.94 -6.59 -43.56
CA GLY A 331 -21.27 -7.83 -44.28
C GLY A 331 -21.18 -9.15 -43.50
N LEU A 332 -21.01 -9.11 -42.18
CA LEU A 332 -20.90 -10.34 -41.39
C LEU A 332 -22.29 -10.86 -41.00
N GLN A 333 -22.59 -12.08 -41.45
CA GLN A 333 -23.75 -12.86 -41.02
C GLN A 333 -23.84 -12.87 -39.48
N PRO A 334 -25.04 -12.74 -38.89
CA PRO A 334 -25.21 -12.78 -37.44
C PRO A 334 -24.76 -14.14 -36.92
N TYR A 335 -23.58 -14.20 -36.30
CA TYR A 335 -23.12 -15.39 -35.60
C TYR A 335 -24.07 -15.70 -34.44
N SER A 336 -24.41 -16.97 -34.29
CA SER A 336 -25.23 -17.43 -33.17
C SER A 336 -24.52 -17.12 -31.85
N VAL A 337 -25.26 -16.54 -30.90
CA VAL A 337 -24.78 -16.21 -29.54
C VAL A 337 -24.14 -17.45 -28.86
N ALA A 338 -24.64 -18.64 -29.17
CA ALA A 338 -24.10 -19.90 -28.64
C ALA A 338 -22.66 -20.16 -29.10
N ASP A 339 -22.35 -19.91 -30.37
CA ASP A 339 -21.02 -20.15 -30.94
C ASP A 339 -19.99 -19.17 -30.38
N GLU A 340 -20.40 -17.91 -30.16
CA GLU A 340 -19.53 -16.95 -29.49
C GLU A 340 -19.24 -17.37 -28.04
N ILE A 341 -20.25 -17.79 -27.26
CA ILE A 341 -20.04 -18.26 -25.88
C ILE A 341 -19.11 -19.49 -25.86
N ALA A 342 -19.25 -20.42 -26.80
CA ALA A 342 -18.38 -21.58 -26.93
C ALA A 342 -16.93 -21.18 -27.23
N LYS A 343 -16.73 -20.19 -28.12
CA LYS A 343 -15.41 -19.64 -28.43
C LYS A 343 -14.76 -18.96 -27.22
N TRP A 344 -15.52 -18.15 -26.50
CA TRP A 344 -15.06 -17.52 -25.26
C TRP A 344 -14.69 -18.56 -24.20
N LYS A 345 -15.46 -19.65 -24.10
CA LYS A 345 -15.15 -20.75 -23.17
C LYS A 345 -13.84 -21.46 -23.56
N ALA A 346 -13.65 -21.76 -24.83
CA ALA A 346 -12.41 -22.39 -25.32
C ALA A 346 -11.17 -21.51 -25.03
N LEU A 347 -11.27 -20.19 -25.19
CA LEU A 347 -10.19 -19.25 -24.86
C LEU A 347 -9.90 -19.19 -23.35
N HIS A 348 -10.93 -19.31 -22.52
CA HIS A 348 -10.82 -19.37 -21.07
C HIS A 348 -10.16 -20.68 -20.61
N ASP A 349 -10.59 -21.82 -21.14
CA ASP A 349 -10.02 -23.14 -20.85
C ASP A 349 -8.54 -23.22 -21.28
N GLN A 350 -8.14 -22.49 -22.34
CA GLN A 350 -6.75 -22.35 -22.78
C GLN A 350 -5.92 -21.37 -21.91
N GLY A 351 -6.53 -20.68 -20.95
CA GLY A 351 -5.86 -19.69 -20.11
C GLY A 351 -5.46 -18.40 -20.84
N VAL A 352 -6.06 -18.11 -22.01
CA VAL A 352 -5.76 -16.91 -22.81
C VAL A 352 -6.46 -15.66 -22.25
N ILE A 353 -7.58 -15.87 -21.57
CA ILE A 353 -8.41 -14.84 -20.92
C ILE A 353 -8.69 -15.22 -19.47
N ASP A 354 -8.83 -14.21 -18.61
CA ASP A 354 -9.12 -14.42 -17.19
C ASP A 354 -10.62 -14.71 -16.95
N ASP A 355 -10.93 -15.26 -15.78
CA ASP A 355 -12.27 -15.63 -15.32
C ASP A 355 -13.26 -14.45 -15.40
N ASP A 356 -12.80 -13.25 -15.07
CA ASP A 356 -13.62 -12.04 -15.08
C ASP A 356 -13.90 -11.54 -16.50
N GLU A 357 -12.92 -11.64 -17.41
CA GLU A 357 -13.11 -11.31 -18.83
C GLU A 357 -14.13 -12.24 -19.47
N TYR A 358 -14.05 -13.55 -19.19
CA TYR A 358 -15.01 -14.53 -19.67
C TYR A 358 -16.44 -14.23 -19.16
N ARG A 359 -16.60 -13.94 -17.87
CA ARG A 359 -17.92 -13.58 -17.30
C ARG A 359 -18.48 -12.30 -17.91
N GLN A 360 -17.63 -11.30 -18.14
CA GLN A 360 -18.06 -10.03 -18.72
C GLN A 360 -18.49 -10.19 -20.18
N ALA A 361 -17.74 -10.96 -20.98
CA ALA A 361 -18.10 -11.31 -22.36
C ALA A 361 -19.41 -12.10 -22.41
N ARG A 362 -19.56 -13.13 -21.56
CA ARG A 362 -20.79 -13.93 -21.46
C ARG A 362 -22.02 -13.07 -21.09
N ARG A 363 -21.88 -12.11 -20.17
CA ARG A 363 -22.98 -11.18 -19.83
C ARG A 363 -23.39 -10.29 -20.99
N ARG A 364 -22.42 -9.75 -21.74
CA ARG A 364 -22.69 -8.92 -22.92
C ARG A 364 -23.42 -9.69 -24.03
N LEU A 365 -23.09 -10.98 -24.17
CA LEU A 365 -23.70 -11.85 -25.18
C LEU A 365 -25.12 -12.29 -24.81
N LEU A 366 -25.40 -12.51 -23.53
CA LEU A 366 -26.73 -12.92 -23.06
C LEU A 366 -27.71 -11.74 -22.95
N ASN A 367 -27.20 -10.54 -22.64
CA ASN A 367 -28.00 -9.33 -22.46
C ASN A 367 -27.50 -8.21 -23.40
N PRO A 368 -27.79 -8.28 -24.71
CA PRO A 368 -27.49 -7.19 -25.63
C PRO A 368 -28.39 -5.99 -25.28
N THR A 369 -27.81 -4.96 -24.68
CA THR A 369 -28.46 -3.65 -24.43
C THR A 369 -28.67 -2.86 -25.69
#